data_AF-A0A345F9N9-F1
#
_entry.id   AF-A0A345F9N9-F1
#
_cell.length_a   1.000
_cell.length_b   1.000
_cell.length_c   1.000
_cell.angle_alpha   90.00
_cell.angle_beta   90.00
_cell.angle_gamma   90.00
#
_symmetry.space_group_name_H-M   'P 1'
#
loop_
_entity.id
_entity.type
_entity.pdbx_description
1 polymer ?
#
loop_
_entity_poly.entity_id
_entity_poly.type
_entity_poly.pdbx_seq_one_letter_code
_entity_poly.pdbx_strand_id
1 'polypeptide(L)' 'VEQQDVQALLKIRDRLVKSRTALINEIRGLLQEYGLTMARGAKRFYEELPLILASEA' A
#
# COMPACT_ATOMS: atom_id res chain seq x y z
N VAL A 1 -26.53 -18.26 8.97
CA VAL A 1 -25.53 -17.57 9.81
C VAL A 1 -24.16 -17.64 9.16
N GLU A 2 -23.63 -18.82 8.83
CA GLU A 2 -22.31 -18.97 8.18
C GLU A 2 -22.08 -18.11 6.91
N GLN A 3 -23.07 -17.96 6.03
CA GLN A 3 -22.94 -17.11 4.84
C GLN A 3 -22.75 -15.62 5.18
N GLN A 4 -23.32 -15.14 6.28
CA GLN A 4 -23.20 -13.75 6.72
C GLN A 4 -21.78 -13.48 7.27
N ASP A 5 -21.20 -14.45 7.97
CA ASP A 5 -19.84 -14.35 8.51
C ASP A 5 -18.80 -14.29 7.39
N VAL A 6 -18.92 -15.14 6.37
CA VAL A 6 -18.05 -15.11 5.19
C VAL A 6 -18.14 -13.75 4.48
N GLN A 7 -19.35 -13.21 4.31
CA GLN A 7 -19.52 -11.87 3.71
C GLN A 7 -18.90 -10.76 4.57
N ALA A 8 -19.01 -10.85 5.89
CA ALA A 8 -18.39 -9.89 6.80
C ALA A 8 -16.85 -9.90 6.65
N LEU A 9 -16.23 -11.08 6.58
CA LEU A 9 -14.80 -11.23 6.35
C LEU A 9 -14.36 -10.66 4.99
N LEU A 10 -15.12 -10.92 3.93
CA LEU A 10 -14.82 -10.37 2.60
C LEU A 10 -14.86 -8.83 2.59
N LYS A 11 -15.84 -8.23 3.29
CA LYS A 11 -15.92 -6.76 3.44
C LYS A 11 -14.74 -6.21 4.25
N ILE A 12 -14.33 -6.89 5.32
CA ILE A 12 -13.15 -6.51 6.10
C ILE A 12 -11.90 -6.54 5.21
N ARG A 13 -11.69 -7.64 4.48
CA ARG A 13 -10.56 -7.78 3.55
C ARG A 13 -10.54 -6.67 2.51
N ASP A 14 -11.68 -6.36 1.89
CA ASP A 14 -11.79 -5.30 0.89
C ASP A 14 -11.40 -3.93 1.46
N ARG A 15 -11.89 -3.58 2.65
CA ARG A 15 -11.51 -2.34 3.34
C ARG A 15 -10.01 -2.27 3.65
N LEU A 16 -9.44 -3.38 4.15
CA LEU A 16 -8.00 -3.45 4.44
C LEU A 16 -7.15 -3.28 3.18
N VAL A 17 -7.53 -3.94 2.08
CA VAL A 17 -6.83 -3.82 0.80
C VAL A 17 -6.91 -2.40 0.25
N LYS A 18 -8.09 -1.77 0.31
CA LYS A 18 -8.29 -0.38 -0.13
C LYS A 18 -7.47 0.59 0.71
N SER A 19 -7.55 0.50 2.03
CA SER A 19 -6.80 1.35 2.95
C SER A 19 -5.30 1.22 2.75
N ARG A 20 -4.77 -0.01 2.69
CA ARG A 20 -3.36 -0.26 2.38
C ARG A 20 -2.95 0.37 1.04
N THR A 21 -3.78 0.24 0.01
CA THR A 21 -3.48 0.77 -1.33
C THR A 21 -3.50 2.30 -1.34
N ALA A 22 -4.44 2.92 -0.61
CA ALA A 22 -4.49 4.37 -0.45
C ALA A 22 -3.23 4.91 0.22
N LEU A 23 -2.81 4.32 1.35
CA LEU A 23 -1.58 4.71 2.06
C LEU A 23 -0.33 4.56 1.17
N ILE A 24 -0.23 3.46 0.42
CA ILE A 24 0.88 3.26 -0.53
C ILE A 24 0.90 4.36 -1.61
N ASN A 25 -0.27 4.79 -2.09
CA ASN A 25 -0.36 5.85 -3.10
C ASN A 25 -0.02 7.23 -2.51
N GLU A 26 -0.44 7.51 -1.28
CA GLU A 26 -0.09 8.72 -0.55
C GLU A 26 1.43 8.83 -0.36
N ILE A 27 2.07 7.78 0.15
CA ILE A 27 3.54 7.73 0.30
C ILE A 27 4.23 7.92 -1.06
N ARG A 28 3.74 7.27 -2.12
CA ARG A 28 4.31 7.45 -3.46
C ARG A 28 4.18 8.90 -3.96
N GLY A 29 3.06 9.56 -3.65
CA GLY A 29 2.86 10.98 -3.96
C GLY A 29 3.89 11.86 -3.26
N LEU A 30 4.07 11.66 -1.95
CA LEU A 30 5.09 12.38 -1.17
C LEU A 30 6.50 12.17 -1.73
N LEU A 31 6.89 10.92 -2.01
CA LEU A 31 8.19 10.62 -2.61
C LEU A 31 8.38 11.33 -3.96
N GLN A 32 7.32 11.41 -4.77
CA GLN A 32 7.37 12.08 -6.06
C GLN A 32 7.56 13.60 -5.92
N GLU A 33 7.03 14.24 -4.87
CA GLU A 33 7.29 15.65 -4.55
C GLU A 33 8.79 15.89 -4.22
N TYR A 34 9.46 14.89 -3.65
CA TYR A 34 10.92 14.90 -3.42
C TYR A 34 11.74 14.46 -4.65
N GLY A 35 11.10 14.21 -5.80
CA GLY A 35 11.77 13.76 -7.02
C GLY A 35 12.11 12.26 -7.06
N LEU A 36 11.67 11.49 -6.07
CA LEU A 36 11.88 10.05 -5.99
C LEU A 36 10.70 9.31 -6.63
N THR A 37 10.98 8.46 -7.61
CA THR A 37 9.95 7.69 -8.32
C THR A 37 10.00 6.22 -7.94
N MET A 38 8.82 5.62 -7.76
CA MET A 38 8.65 4.22 -7.36
C MET A 38 7.64 3.54 -8.27
N ALA A 39 7.87 2.27 -8.59
CA ALA A 39 6.95 1.50 -9.42
C ALA A 39 5.59 1.31 -8.72
N ARG A 40 4.53 1.13 -9.52
CA ARG A 40 3.19 0.86 -9.02
C ARG A 40 3.08 -0.57 -8.46
N GLY A 41 2.27 -0.72 -7.42
CA GLY A 41 1.92 -2.02 -6.82
C GLY A 41 2.52 -2.25 -5.44
N ALA A 42 1.82 -3.02 -4.61
CA ALA A 42 2.19 -3.22 -3.21
C ALA A 42 3.51 -3.99 -3.04
N LYS A 43 3.75 -5.01 -3.89
CA LYS A 43 5.01 -5.76 -3.86
C LYS A 43 6.20 -4.83 -4.10
N ARG A 44 6.14 -4.03 -5.16
CA ARG A 44 7.18 -3.05 -5.51
C ARG A 44 7.40 -2.04 -4.40
N PHE A 45 6.33 -1.55 -3.80
CA PHE A 45 6.43 -0.65 -2.65
C PHE A 45 7.27 -1.24 -1.51
N TYR A 46 7.02 -2.49 -1.12
CA TYR A 46 7.79 -3.13 -0.05
C TYR A 46 9.24 -3.46 -0.43
N GLU A 47 9.52 -3.70 -1.72
CA GLU A 47 10.87 -3.93 -2.22
C GLU A 47 11.68 -2.62 -2.34
N GLU A 48 11.05 -1.54 -2.84
CA GLU A 48 11.73 -0.30 -3.21
C GLU A 48 11.81 0.72 -2.06
N LEU A 49 10.79 0.82 -1.19
CA LEU A 49 10.77 1.83 -0.12
C LEU A 49 11.98 1.73 0.82
N PRO A 50 12.38 0.55 1.32
CA PRO A 50 13.57 0.45 2.18
C PRO A 50 14.86 0.86 1.47
N LEU A 51 14.97 0.58 0.16
CA LEU A 51 16.15 0.95 -0.64
C LEU A 51 16.25 2.46 -0.81
N ILE A 52 15.13 3.13 -1.06
CA ILE A 52 15.05 4.59 -1.17
C ILE A 52 15.47 5.23 0.15
N LEU A 53 14.87 4.80 1.27
CA LEU A 53 15.17 5.36 2.59
C LEU A 53 16.62 5.10 3.04
N ALA A 54 17.22 3.98 2.65
CA ALA A 54 18.62 3.69 2.93
C ALA A 54 19.60 4.52 2.09
N SER A 55 19.15 5.07 0.95
CA SER A 55 19.99 5.93 0.11
C SER A 55 20.04 7.40 0.56
N GLU A 56 19.12 7.82 1.45
CA GLU A 56 19.09 9.15 2.04
C GLU A 56 19.86 9.25 3.38
N ALA A 57 20.39 8.13 3.89
CA ALA A 57 21.23 8.03 5.09
C ALA A 57 22.72 8.00 4.75
#